data_AF-A0A2N7QVA2-F1
#
_entry.id   AF-A0A2N7QVA2-F1
#
_cell.length_a   1.000
_cell.length_b   1.000
_cell.length_c   1.000
_cell.angle_alpha   90.00
_cell.angle_beta   90.00
_cell.angle_gamma   90.00
#
_symmetry.space_group_name_H-M   'P 1'
#
loop_
_entity.id
_entity.type
_entity.pdbx_description
1 polymer ?
#
loop_
_entity_poly.entity_id
_entity_poly.type
_entity_poly.pdbx_seq_one_letter_code
_entity_poly.pdbx_strand_id
1 'polypeptide(L)'
;MSFRLPLLAVALLALSACSWLPFHHKEAASQPTATTSAPAAPVHEALMRTLVGDVRYDLPNPVPADAVLIVTLADVSRQDVASRTVAEERIQPVGASPVDFMLSYDPADLHDGVDFAINVRLQQGDKLLAINDTRTSVLGRSGENGPVSITLKAVP
;
A
#
# COMPACT_ATOMS: atom_id res chain seq x y z
N MET A 1 11.51 19.88 -60.79
CA MET A 1 10.76 18.77 -61.41
C MET A 1 9.65 18.40 -60.43
N SER A 2 8.50 19.10 -60.44
CA SER A 2 7.30 18.79 -61.24
C SER A 2 6.73 17.41 -60.88
N PHE A 3 5.84 17.32 -59.88
CA PHE A 3 4.36 17.25 -59.99
C PHE A 3 3.80 15.89 -60.46
N ARG A 4 3.00 15.22 -59.61
CA ARG A 4 1.53 14.94 -59.79
C ARG A 4 1.08 13.66 -59.08
N LEU A 5 0.07 13.82 -58.23
CA LEU A 5 -0.89 12.81 -57.77
C LEU A 5 -1.94 12.56 -58.88
N PRO A 6 -2.46 11.33 -59.02
CA PRO A 6 -3.92 11.13 -59.15
C PRO A 6 -4.37 9.91 -58.29
N LEU A 7 -5.34 10.02 -57.39
CA LEU A 7 -6.81 10.09 -57.55
C LEU A 7 -7.48 8.88 -58.25
N LEU A 8 -8.25 8.14 -57.45
CA LEU A 8 -9.61 7.57 -57.69
C LEU A 8 -9.83 6.24 -58.47
N ALA A 9 -10.48 5.28 -57.78
CA ALA A 9 -11.62 4.40 -58.19
C ALA A 9 -11.54 3.04 -57.45
N VAL A 10 -12.35 2.71 -56.42
CA VAL A 10 -13.77 2.27 -56.38
C VAL A 10 -14.08 1.01 -57.21
N ALA A 11 -14.44 -0.09 -56.52
CA ALA A 11 -15.45 -1.10 -56.91
C ALA A 11 -15.63 -2.11 -55.74
N LEU A 12 -16.76 -2.08 -55.00
CA LEU A 12 -18.00 -2.88 -55.18
C LEU A 12 -17.85 -4.34 -54.65
N LEU A 13 -18.37 -4.63 -53.45
CA LEU A 13 -19.72 -5.17 -53.14
C LEU A 13 -19.91 -6.65 -53.54
N ALA A 14 -20.01 -7.52 -52.53
CA ALA A 14 -20.70 -8.79 -52.62
C ALA A 14 -21.63 -8.94 -51.41
N LEU A 15 -22.93 -8.97 -51.72
CA LEU A 15 -24.04 -9.22 -50.81
C LEU A 15 -24.03 -10.70 -50.41
N SER A 16 -24.33 -10.99 -49.14
CA SER A 16 -24.91 -12.28 -48.76
C SER A 16 -26.07 -12.03 -47.80
N ALA A 17 -27.24 -12.46 -48.24
CA ALA A 17 -28.54 -12.31 -47.61
C ALA A 17 -28.92 -13.59 -46.85
N CYS A 18 -29.60 -13.42 -45.71
CA CYS A 18 -30.49 -14.37 -45.01
C CYS A 18 -31.07 -13.57 -43.82
N SER A 19 -32.35 -13.56 -43.41
CA SER A 19 -33.60 -14.18 -43.85
C SER A 19 -34.76 -13.43 -43.16
N TRP A 20 -35.96 -13.51 -43.74
CA TRP A 20 -37.23 -12.94 -43.27
C TRP A 20 -37.69 -13.41 -41.86
N LEU A 21 -38.13 -12.50 -40.97
CA LEU A 21 -39.55 -12.20 -40.64
C LEU A 21 -39.68 -11.16 -39.49
N PRO A 22 -40.79 -10.39 -39.42
CA PRO A 22 -41.05 -9.35 -38.43
C PRO A 22 -42.04 -9.81 -37.35
N PHE A 23 -41.69 -9.73 -36.07
CA PHE A 23 -42.67 -9.67 -34.98
C PHE A 23 -42.19 -8.73 -33.87
N HIS A 24 -43.06 -7.77 -33.56
CA HIS A 24 -42.88 -6.73 -32.57
C HIS A 24 -42.67 -7.31 -31.16
N HIS A 25 -41.47 -7.14 -30.61
CA HIS A 25 -41.27 -7.14 -29.16
C HIS A 25 -41.06 -5.70 -28.69
N LYS A 26 -42.05 -5.20 -27.96
CA LYS A 26 -41.93 -4.04 -27.10
C LYS A 26 -41.33 -4.55 -25.78
N GLU A 27 -40.09 -4.18 -25.48
CA GLU A 27 -39.55 -4.25 -24.12
C GLU A 27 -38.48 -3.17 -23.98
N ALA A 28 -38.67 -2.31 -22.99
CA ALA A 28 -37.74 -1.26 -22.62
C ALA A 28 -36.50 -1.91 -21.98
N ALA A 29 -35.32 -1.68 -22.56
CA ALA A 29 -34.06 -2.00 -21.91
C ALA A 29 -33.00 -0.97 -22.31
N SER A 30 -32.64 -0.18 -21.30
CA SER A 30 -31.39 0.54 -21.08
C SER A 30 -30.28 0.30 -22.11
N GLN A 31 -29.84 1.37 -22.76
CA GLN A 31 -28.54 1.43 -23.45
C GLN A 31 -27.41 1.03 -22.48
N PRO A 32 -26.54 0.07 -22.82
CA PRO A 32 -25.16 0.10 -22.41
C PRO A 32 -24.37 0.66 -23.59
N THR A 33 -24.28 1.98 -23.69
CA THR A 33 -23.34 2.63 -24.59
C THR A 33 -21.94 2.59 -23.98
N ALA A 34 -21.03 2.02 -24.77
CA ALA A 34 -19.57 2.16 -24.71
C ALA A 34 -18.85 1.51 -23.51
N THR A 35 -18.37 0.28 -23.74
CA THR A 35 -17.10 -0.17 -23.17
C THR A 35 -16.00 0.71 -23.76
N THR A 36 -15.68 1.81 -23.10
CA THR A 36 -14.39 2.48 -23.27
C THR A 36 -13.31 1.51 -22.82
N SER A 37 -12.53 0.98 -23.77
CA SER A 37 -11.26 0.33 -23.48
C SER A 37 -10.31 1.40 -22.95
N ALA A 38 -10.30 1.58 -21.63
CA ALA A 38 -9.26 2.34 -20.97
C ALA A 38 -7.93 1.59 -21.12
N PRO A 39 -6.83 2.26 -21.52
CA PRO A 39 -5.52 1.63 -21.56
C PRO A 39 -5.18 1.17 -20.15
N ALA A 40 -4.86 -0.12 -20.00
CA ALA A 40 -4.35 -0.66 -18.76
C ALA A 40 -3.11 0.15 -18.37
N ALA A 41 -3.20 0.86 -17.25
CA ALA A 41 -2.04 1.47 -16.62
C ALA A 41 -0.98 0.37 -16.41
N PRO A 42 0.33 0.69 -16.56
CA PRO A 42 1.37 -0.29 -16.30
C PRO A 42 1.18 -0.84 -14.89
N VAL A 43 0.94 -2.14 -14.78
CA VAL A 43 0.98 -2.86 -13.52
C VAL A 43 2.43 -2.83 -13.04
N HIS A 44 2.74 -1.92 -12.14
CA HIS A 44 4.00 -1.99 -11.40
C HIS A 44 3.87 -3.20 -10.47
N GLU A 45 4.54 -4.31 -10.81
CA GLU A 45 4.74 -5.41 -9.87
C GLU A 45 5.67 -4.87 -8.76
N ALA A 46 5.06 -4.36 -7.69
CA ALA A 46 5.79 -3.88 -6.52
C ALA A 46 6.49 -5.07 -5.85
N LEU A 47 7.83 -5.10 -5.90
CA LEU A 47 8.62 -6.06 -5.13
C LEU A 47 8.68 -5.60 -3.68
N MET A 48 7.69 -6.03 -2.90
CA MET A 48 7.61 -5.75 -1.47
C MET A 48 8.88 -6.22 -0.75
N ARG A 49 9.37 -5.40 0.18
CA ARG A 49 10.47 -5.75 1.09
C ARG A 49 9.95 -5.91 2.50
N THR A 50 10.77 -6.52 3.35
CA THR A 50 10.44 -6.76 4.76
C THR A 50 11.55 -6.23 5.65
N LEU A 51 11.18 -5.44 6.64
CA LEU A 51 12.02 -5.09 7.79
C LEU A 51 11.66 -6.01 8.95
N VAL A 52 12.65 -6.56 9.63
CA VAL A 52 12.46 -7.48 10.75
C VAL A 52 13.03 -6.91 12.04
N GLY A 53 12.54 -7.38 13.18
CA GLY A 53 13.07 -6.99 14.48
C GLY A 53 12.34 -7.62 15.65
N ASP A 54 12.75 -7.25 16.87
CA ASP A 54 12.13 -7.68 18.12
C ASP A 54 11.71 -6.48 18.99
N VAL A 55 10.65 -6.67 19.74
CA VAL A 55 10.12 -5.70 20.72
C VAL A 55 10.19 -6.28 22.12
N ARG A 56 10.84 -5.56 23.03
CA ARG A 56 10.98 -5.90 24.45
C ARG A 56 10.11 -5.01 25.32
N TYR A 57 9.59 -5.57 26.40
CA TYR A 57 8.71 -4.84 27.34
C TYR A 57 9.44 -4.49 28.62
N ASP A 58 9.54 -3.20 28.92
CA ASP A 58 9.96 -2.65 30.22
C ASP A 58 8.75 -1.97 30.88
N LEU A 59 7.84 -2.81 31.40
CA LEU A 59 6.53 -2.40 31.92
C LEU A 59 6.39 -2.81 33.40
N PRO A 60 5.75 -1.98 34.24
CA PRO A 60 5.52 -2.30 35.66
C PRO A 60 4.45 -3.37 35.87
N ASN A 61 3.61 -3.62 34.87
CA ASN A 61 2.50 -4.56 34.92
C ASN A 61 2.54 -5.50 33.71
N PRO A 62 1.97 -6.71 33.82
CA PRO A 62 1.88 -7.63 32.69
C PRO A 62 1.03 -7.04 31.55
N VAL A 63 1.37 -7.42 30.32
CA VAL A 63 0.60 -7.05 29.13
C VAL A 63 -0.77 -7.73 29.15
N PRO A 64 -1.88 -6.97 29.02
CA PRO A 64 -3.23 -7.55 28.91
C PRO A 64 -3.37 -8.46 27.69
N ALA A 65 -4.20 -9.50 27.79
CA ALA A 65 -4.39 -10.48 26.71
C ALA A 65 -5.09 -9.91 25.46
N ASP A 66 -5.84 -8.83 25.63
CA ASP A 66 -6.55 -8.09 24.57
C ASP A 66 -5.73 -6.92 24.01
N ALA A 67 -4.46 -6.77 24.43
CA ALA A 67 -3.58 -5.74 23.89
C ALA A 67 -3.25 -5.98 22.40
N VAL A 68 -2.91 -4.90 21.70
CA VAL A 68 -2.46 -4.89 20.30
C VAL A 68 -1.11 -4.18 20.24
N LEU A 69 -0.12 -4.83 19.64
CA LEU A 69 1.18 -4.22 19.34
C LEU A 69 1.15 -3.70 17.90
N ILE A 70 1.40 -2.41 17.73
CA ILE A 70 1.37 -1.72 16.45
C ILE A 70 2.77 -1.23 16.14
N VAL A 71 3.35 -1.72 15.05
CA VAL A 71 4.68 -1.34 14.56
C VAL A 71 4.50 -0.52 13.28
N THR A 72 5.03 0.70 13.27
CA THR A 72 4.84 1.64 12.16
C THR A 72 6.18 2.11 11.62
N LEU A 73 6.42 1.95 10.32
CA LEU A 73 7.48 2.64 9.59
C LEU A 73 6.96 4.02 9.20
N ALA A 74 7.64 5.07 9.65
CA ALA A 74 7.24 6.45 9.39
C ALA A 74 8.37 7.26 8.75
N ASP A 75 8.02 8.12 7.81
CA ASP A 75 8.87 9.20 7.31
C ASP A 75 8.93 10.32 8.36
N VAL A 76 10.11 10.53 8.93
CA VAL A 76 10.38 11.48 10.02
C VAL A 76 11.32 12.60 9.57
N SER A 77 11.40 12.86 8.26
CA SER A 77 12.22 13.94 7.71
C SER A 77 11.74 15.34 8.09
N ARG A 78 10.46 15.49 8.40
CA ARG A 78 9.86 16.77 8.80
C ARG A 78 9.64 16.82 10.31
N GLN A 79 10.17 17.85 10.96
CA GLN A 79 10.14 17.98 12.41
C GLN A 79 8.88 18.71 12.94
N ASP A 80 8.26 19.56 12.12
CA ASP A 80 7.16 20.44 12.56
C ASP A 80 5.75 19.89 12.25
N VAL A 81 5.65 18.67 11.72
CA VAL A 81 4.38 18.06 11.33
C VAL A 81 4.32 16.60 11.76
N ALA A 82 3.11 16.07 11.86
CA ALA A 82 2.92 14.64 12.03
C ALA A 82 3.63 13.87 10.91
N SER A 83 4.36 12.83 11.29
CA SER A 83 5.07 11.94 10.38
C SER A 83 4.09 11.18 9.48
N ARG A 84 4.50 10.94 8.23
CA ARG A 84 3.73 10.12 7.28
C ARG A 84 4.00 8.65 7.59
N THR A 85 2.95 7.87 7.79
CA THR A 85 3.05 6.40 7.83
C THR A 85 3.35 5.85 6.44
N VAL A 86 4.40 5.03 6.35
CA VAL A 86 4.79 4.29 5.14
C VAL A 86 4.21 2.88 5.18
N ALA A 87 4.35 2.20 6.32
CA ALA A 87 3.80 0.87 6.54
C ALA A 87 3.41 0.70 8.01
N GLU A 88 2.43 -0.16 8.28
CA GLU A 88 1.99 -0.53 9.62
C GLU A 88 1.80 -2.04 9.69
N GLU A 89 2.23 -2.64 10.79
CA GLU A 89 1.96 -4.03 11.16
C GLU A 89 1.27 -4.07 12.52
N ARG A 90 0.24 -4.91 12.65
CA ARG A 90 -0.54 -5.06 13.88
C ARG A 90 -0.50 -6.51 14.35
N ILE A 91 0.04 -6.72 15.54
CA ILE A 91 0.21 -8.05 16.13
C ILE A 91 -0.80 -8.24 17.25
N GLN A 92 -1.69 -9.23 17.09
CA GLN A 92 -2.65 -9.70 18.09
C GLN A 92 -2.95 -11.20 17.85
N PRO A 93 -2.94 -12.07 18.89
CA PRO A 93 -2.58 -11.77 20.27
C PRO A 93 -1.10 -11.40 20.42
N VAL A 94 -0.80 -10.52 21.37
CA VAL A 94 0.58 -10.14 21.69
C VAL A 94 1.26 -11.25 22.49
N GLY A 95 2.45 -11.69 22.04
CA GLY A 95 3.23 -12.74 22.69
C GLY A 95 3.99 -12.28 23.94
N ALA A 96 4.75 -13.21 24.54
CA ALA A 96 5.69 -12.87 25.60
C ALA A 96 6.89 -12.10 25.03
N SER A 97 7.48 -11.19 25.82
CA SER A 97 8.69 -10.46 25.42
C SER A 97 9.92 -11.39 25.38
N PRO A 98 10.77 -11.32 24.34
CA PRO A 98 10.66 -10.43 23.17
C PRO A 98 9.63 -10.92 22.14
N VAL A 99 8.95 -9.98 21.49
CA VAL A 99 8.00 -10.25 20.40
C VAL A 99 8.63 -9.87 19.07
N ASP A 100 8.78 -10.86 18.18
CA ASP A 100 9.29 -10.65 16.83
C ASP A 100 8.23 -9.97 15.94
N PHE A 101 8.68 -9.12 15.02
CA PHE A 101 7.83 -8.53 14.00
C PHE A 101 8.45 -8.62 12.61
N MET A 102 7.57 -8.62 11.61
CA MET A 102 7.91 -8.50 10.20
C MET A 102 7.05 -7.40 9.61
N LEU A 103 7.66 -6.32 9.15
CA LEU A 103 6.97 -5.17 8.57
C LEU A 103 7.24 -5.11 7.07
N SER A 104 6.22 -5.43 6.27
CA SER A 104 6.31 -5.34 4.82
C SER A 104 6.05 -3.92 4.31
N TYR A 105 6.86 -3.46 3.37
CA TYR A 105 6.75 -2.13 2.77
C TYR A 105 7.11 -2.16 1.28
N ASP A 106 6.56 -1.21 0.52
CA ASP A 106 6.94 -0.98 -0.87
C ASP A 106 8.18 -0.04 -0.91
N PRO A 107 9.31 -0.46 -1.49
CA PRO A 107 10.46 0.43 -1.65
C PRO A 107 10.15 1.71 -2.44
N ALA A 108 9.13 1.71 -3.30
CA ALA A 108 8.70 2.90 -4.04
C ALA A 108 8.11 3.99 -3.14
N ASP A 109 7.65 3.66 -1.93
CA ASP A 109 7.19 4.64 -0.94
C ASP A 109 8.33 5.34 -0.20
N LEU A 110 9.57 4.85 -0.35
CA LEU A 110 10.74 5.46 0.24
C LEU A 110 11.25 6.59 -0.65
N HIS A 111 11.06 7.83 -0.20
CA HIS A 111 11.67 8.99 -0.87
C HIS A 111 13.19 9.01 -0.68
N ASP A 112 13.90 9.61 -1.64
CA ASP A 112 15.35 9.80 -1.53
C ASP A 112 15.69 10.90 -0.52
N GLY A 113 16.79 10.71 0.23
CA GLY A 113 17.35 11.73 1.11
C GLY A 113 16.53 12.03 2.38
N VAL A 114 15.53 11.22 2.71
CA VAL A 114 14.75 11.34 3.95
C VAL A 114 15.18 10.31 5.01
N ASP A 115 14.78 10.56 6.25
CA ASP A 115 14.95 9.61 7.35
C ASP A 115 13.64 8.87 7.61
N PHE A 116 13.73 7.56 7.82
CA PHE A 116 12.64 6.77 8.35
C PHE A 116 12.93 6.31 9.77
N ALA A 117 11.89 6.04 10.53
CA ALA A 117 12.00 5.47 11.86
C ALA A 117 10.87 4.48 12.14
N ILE A 118 11.14 3.54 13.02
CA ILE A 118 10.13 2.66 13.60
C ILE A 118 9.55 3.29 14.85
N ASN A 119 8.21 3.35 14.88
CA ASN A 119 7.43 3.65 16.07
C ASN A 119 6.67 2.40 16.47
N VAL A 120 6.65 2.11 17.77
CA VAL A 120 5.94 0.96 18.30
C VAL A 120 5.04 1.40 19.43
N ARG A 121 3.76 1.01 19.35
CA ARG A 121 2.75 1.31 20.36
C ARG A 121 2.11 0.02 20.84
N LEU A 122 1.93 -0.10 22.14
CA LEU A 122 1.13 -1.16 22.75
C LEU A 122 -0.17 -0.53 23.26
N GLN A 123 -1.31 -0.98 22.74
CA GLN A 123 -2.63 -0.41 23.06
C GLN A 123 -3.57 -1.48 23.62
N GLN A 124 -4.54 -1.04 24.42
CA GLN A 124 -5.70 -1.83 24.82
C GLN A 124 -6.95 -1.00 24.55
N GLY A 125 -7.71 -1.35 23.50
CA GLY A 125 -8.72 -0.46 22.94
C GLY A 125 -8.11 0.90 22.56
N ASP A 126 -8.70 1.99 23.06
CA ASP A 126 -8.20 3.35 22.82
C ASP A 126 -7.08 3.79 23.80
N LYS A 127 -6.75 2.94 24.80
CA LYS A 127 -5.75 3.27 25.81
C LYS A 127 -4.35 2.89 25.33
N LEU A 128 -3.46 3.87 25.27
CA LEU A 128 -2.03 3.63 25.10
C LEU A 128 -1.42 3.09 26.40
N LEU A 129 -0.82 1.91 26.36
CA LEU A 129 -0.17 1.27 27.50
C LEU A 129 1.34 1.56 27.50
N ALA A 130 1.98 1.46 26.34
CA ALA A 130 3.41 1.63 26.19
C ALA A 130 3.80 2.14 24.80
N ILE A 131 4.97 2.76 24.71
CA ILE A 131 5.56 3.26 23.47
C ILE A 131 7.09 3.12 23.52
N ASN A 132 7.77 3.09 22.37
CA ASN A 132 9.23 3.23 22.37
C ASN A 132 9.62 4.66 22.74
N ASP A 133 10.54 4.81 23.70
CA ASP A 133 10.99 6.11 24.20
C ASP A 133 12.21 6.67 23.44
N THR A 134 12.84 5.82 22.63
CA THR A 134 14.02 6.14 21.84
C THR A 134 13.67 6.02 20.36
N ARG A 135 14.16 6.95 19.54
CA ARG A 135 14.00 6.90 18.09
C ARG A 135 14.83 5.76 17.51
N THR A 136 14.18 4.86 16.78
CA THR A 136 14.83 3.77 16.03
C THR A 136 14.85 4.14 14.55
N SER A 137 15.94 4.75 14.07
CA SER A 137 16.08 5.17 12.67
C SER A 137 16.42 3.99 11.78
N VAL A 138 15.72 3.84 10.66
CA VAL A 138 15.91 2.74 9.69
C VAL A 138 15.84 3.28 8.27
N LEU A 139 16.39 2.53 7.32
CA LEU A 139 16.32 2.79 5.88
C LEU A 139 16.80 4.21 5.51
N GLY A 140 16.55 4.64 4.28
CA GLY A 140 16.85 6.00 3.82
C GLY A 140 18.30 6.42 4.14
N ARG A 141 18.48 7.61 4.74
CA ARG A 141 19.81 8.13 5.10
C ARG A 141 20.52 7.35 6.20
N SER A 142 19.83 6.62 7.08
CA SER A 142 20.52 5.83 8.12
C SER A 142 21.21 4.60 7.51
N GLY A 143 20.66 4.06 6.43
CA GLY A 143 21.15 2.83 5.79
C GLY A 143 20.94 1.56 6.63
N GLU A 144 20.27 1.65 7.78
CA GLU A 144 20.02 0.52 8.67
C GLU A 144 18.82 -0.29 8.17
N ASN A 145 19.03 -1.55 7.78
CA ASN A 145 17.99 -2.42 7.20
C ASN A 145 17.54 -3.52 8.18
N GLY A 146 17.89 -3.42 9.47
CA GLY A 146 17.59 -4.40 10.50
C GLY A 146 18.52 -5.63 10.52
N PRO A 147 18.23 -6.64 11.38
CA PRO A 147 17.14 -6.64 12.35
C PRO A 147 17.30 -5.54 13.41
N VAL A 148 16.20 -4.94 13.84
CA VAL A 148 16.21 -3.89 14.88
C VAL A 148 15.64 -4.42 16.20
N SER A 149 16.16 -3.93 17.33
CA SER A 149 15.66 -4.27 18.66
C SER A 149 15.12 -3.03 19.33
N ILE A 150 13.88 -3.09 19.84
CA ILE A 150 13.14 -1.94 20.34
C ILE A 150 12.62 -2.24 21.74
N THR A 151 12.85 -1.33 22.69
CA THR A 151 12.30 -1.44 24.05
C THR A 151 11.11 -0.50 24.21
N LEU A 152 9.98 -1.03 24.69
CA LEU A 152 8.83 -0.22 25.09
C LEU A 152 8.89 0.14 26.56
N LYS A 153 8.47 1.35 26.87
CA LYS A 153 8.24 1.81 28.24
C LYS A 153 6.78 2.20 28.44
N ALA A 154 6.30 2.00 29.66
CA ALA A 154 4.97 2.41 30.05
C ALA A 154 4.81 3.93 29.90
N VAL A 155 3.63 4.35 29.46
CA VAL A 155 3.25 5.77 29.49
C VAL A 155 3.01 6.17 30.95
N PRO A 156 3.52 7.34 31.42
CA PRO A 156 3.27 7.86 32.76
C PRO A 156 1.79 8.08 33.09
#